data_AF-A0A7S0VJR6-F1
#
_entry.id   AF-A0A7S0VJR6-F1
#
_cell.length_a   1.000
_cell.length_b   1.000
_cell.length_c   1.000
_cell.angle_alpha   90.00
_cell.angle_beta   90.00
_cell.angle_gamma   90.00
#
_symmetry.space_group_name_H-M   'P 1'
#
loop_
_entity.id
_entity.type
_entity.pdbx_description
1 polymer ?
#
loop_
_entity_poly.entity_id
_entity_poly.type
_entity_poly.pdbx_seq_one_letter_code
_entity_poly.pdbx_strand_id
1 'polypeptide(L)'
;ASTGGSVGQYISYDTGPISMGRSAGGYDYGDDVDSNPTNPTNPNNRNNPNNRSNHSSSNNDPYFESRPLVGPGSGSEPDSMDGTTTAAALADLEDAIRDNLRNRRSVYEDPKTALLKMFQDVDDGSGDVSWDEFMAVCRRIGVNCSLEQAKKLFEKFGFVDRLPYSKFAHILLTQPSRQLASEMPSCPGPFRDVSAANFHGKVKDRHCRRPIYTPDDWDPAVEGALSAELPDRRLVLDHVFGFQGKDATAQNLFYTGDGDGSFVFFSAGVAAVQTRSGSGANESEGLKRRGDSSSSSSSSPSDSFPPTQRFFLGHTDDIKSLAICPAAVDFNGRPLPPRSVVATGQVSSHEEGPFICIWDCGAPPRSVDGIDSTGSHLIGEKRNNSNNSNNNNNNNNNTVASMRQLVKLPFQKEDRGFTALGFSADGVLLAAVATDNAHTIYVFDWRRQRLMESGRGQNGDPPQVMGLEWNPFSGRIPDVPQQFVSFGKKHVKVWTMAEAGASNGASGSNSGARFSSKQCSMGKLGLQNAHSACWLPPRQLGSAECGLVVGMADGQIYIFKGATAVKAISAHARGPQAIQPDGHVAYYGVRGMRLVELPSGSNGG
;
A
#
# COMPACT_ATOMS: atom_id res chain seq x y z
N ALA A 1 18.43 -23.20 44.98
CA ALA A 1 17.23 -23.74 45.64
C ALA A 1 16.01 -23.21 44.90
N SER A 2 14.94 -24.00 44.80
CA SER A 2 13.61 -23.58 44.31
C SER A 2 13.05 -22.44 45.17
N THR A 3 12.20 -21.53 44.72
CA THR A 3 10.95 -21.62 43.92
C THR A 3 10.78 -20.33 43.07
N GLY A 4 9.90 -20.20 42.07
CA GLY A 4 8.74 -21.00 41.66
C GLY A 4 7.47 -20.15 41.71
N GLY A 5 7.06 -19.54 40.59
CA GLY A 5 5.92 -18.62 40.54
C GLY A 5 5.66 -18.06 39.13
N SER A 6 4.96 -18.84 38.30
CA SER A 6 4.49 -18.44 36.98
C SER A 6 3.02 -18.01 37.03
N VAL A 7 2.61 -17.11 36.12
CA VAL A 7 1.34 -17.12 35.35
C VAL A 7 1.35 -15.89 34.42
N GLY A 8 0.94 -16.08 33.15
CA GLY A 8 0.95 -15.03 32.14
C GLY A 8 0.99 -15.63 30.73
N GLN A 9 -0.08 -16.31 30.32
CA GLN A 9 -0.17 -16.95 29.01
C GLN A 9 -0.19 -15.91 27.88
N TYR A 10 0.76 -15.98 26.95
CA TYR A 10 0.59 -15.39 25.63
C TYR A 10 -0.15 -16.39 24.73
N ILE A 11 -1.33 -16.00 24.24
CA ILE A 11 -2.04 -16.73 23.20
C ILE A 11 -1.33 -16.43 21.87
N SER A 12 -0.58 -17.41 21.38
CA SER A 12 0.02 -17.36 20.04
C SER A 12 -1.05 -17.71 19.01
N TYR A 13 -1.47 -16.73 18.20
CA TYR A 13 -2.23 -17.01 16.99
C TYR A 13 -1.25 -17.37 15.86
N ASP A 14 -1.15 -18.67 15.58
CA ASP A 14 -0.47 -19.18 14.39
C ASP A 14 -1.30 -18.81 13.15
N THR A 15 -0.98 -17.69 12.51
CA THR A 15 -1.45 -17.36 11.17
C THR A 15 -0.37 -17.72 10.16
N GLY A 16 -0.55 -18.85 9.46
CA GLY A 16 0.32 -19.27 8.37
C GLY A 16 0.39 -18.24 7.23
N PRO A 17 1.44 -18.29 6.38
CA PRO A 17 1.73 -17.23 5.42
C PRO A 17 0.70 -17.17 4.29
N ILE A 18 -0.05 -16.06 4.21
CA ILE A 18 -0.74 -15.68 2.98
C ILE A 18 0.31 -15.05 2.04
N SER A 19 0.69 -15.76 0.98
CA SER A 19 1.61 -15.24 -0.02
C SER A 19 0.90 -14.19 -0.89
N MET A 20 1.05 -12.91 -0.59
CA MET A 20 0.80 -11.86 -1.58
C MET A 20 1.91 -11.90 -2.63
N GLY A 21 1.62 -12.49 -3.79
CA GLY A 21 2.53 -12.48 -4.93
C GLY A 21 2.76 -11.06 -5.43
N ARG A 22 4.03 -10.65 -5.53
CA ARG A 22 4.41 -9.39 -6.18
C ARG A 22 4.16 -9.50 -7.68
N SER A 23 3.12 -8.84 -8.19
CA SER A 23 2.92 -8.66 -9.62
C SER A 23 3.81 -7.53 -10.14
N ALA A 24 4.95 -7.88 -10.73
CA ALA A 24 5.74 -6.97 -11.55
C ALA A 24 5.01 -6.74 -12.89
N GLY A 25 4.25 -5.66 -12.99
CA GLY A 25 3.55 -5.26 -14.21
C GLY A 25 4.46 -4.49 -15.16
N GLY A 26 5.25 -5.19 -15.96
CA GLY A 26 5.88 -4.61 -17.16
C GLY A 26 4.91 -4.69 -18.33
N TYR A 27 4.50 -3.53 -18.85
CA TYR A 27 3.85 -3.42 -20.16
C TYR A 27 4.86 -2.82 -21.13
N ASP A 28 5.16 -3.53 -22.21
CA ASP A 28 5.75 -2.92 -23.40
C ASP A 28 5.08 -3.50 -24.65
N TYR A 29 5.07 -2.72 -25.72
CA TYR A 29 4.33 -3.02 -26.94
C TYR A 29 4.98 -4.15 -27.76
N GLY A 30 4.15 -4.88 -28.50
CA GLY A 30 4.63 -5.88 -29.46
C GLY A 30 4.97 -5.26 -30.81
N ASP A 31 5.96 -5.84 -31.48
CA ASP A 31 6.15 -5.79 -32.93
C ASP A 31 6.19 -7.25 -33.44
N ASP A 32 5.62 -7.47 -34.62
CA ASP A 32 5.56 -8.78 -35.29
C ASP A 32 6.94 -9.25 -35.79
N VAL A 33 7.13 -10.57 -35.92
CA VAL A 33 7.77 -11.24 -37.07
C VAL A 33 7.61 -12.77 -36.94
N ASP A 34 7.34 -13.44 -38.06
CA ASP A 34 7.23 -14.90 -38.21
C ASP A 34 8.45 -15.69 -37.70
N SER A 35 8.20 -16.88 -37.12
CA SER A 35 8.74 -18.16 -37.66
C SER A 35 8.36 -19.40 -36.83
N ASN A 36 7.93 -20.45 -37.53
CA ASN A 36 7.85 -21.84 -37.06
C ASN A 36 9.12 -22.56 -37.55
N PRO A 37 9.75 -23.51 -36.79
CA PRO A 37 9.47 -24.92 -37.09
C PRO A 37 9.60 -25.95 -35.93
N THR A 38 8.71 -26.95 -35.96
CA THR A 38 8.93 -28.40 -35.68
C THR A 38 9.47 -28.95 -34.33
N ASN A 39 8.58 -29.67 -33.60
CA ASN A 39 8.67 -31.08 -33.12
C ASN A 39 9.88 -31.60 -32.26
N PRO A 40 9.83 -32.79 -31.59
CA PRO A 40 8.71 -33.68 -31.21
C PRO A 40 8.75 -34.24 -29.75
N THR A 41 7.75 -35.08 -29.40
CA THR A 41 7.76 -36.20 -28.40
C THR A 41 8.01 -35.95 -26.90
N ASN A 42 7.05 -36.35 -26.04
CA ASN A 42 7.03 -37.68 -25.38
C ASN A 42 5.64 -37.98 -24.73
N PRO A 43 5.14 -39.23 -24.66
CA PRO A 43 3.80 -39.56 -24.15
C PRO A 43 3.80 -40.25 -22.77
N ASN A 44 2.58 -40.58 -22.29
CA ASN A 44 2.13 -41.37 -21.11
C ASN A 44 1.40 -40.50 -20.07
N ASN A 45 0.14 -40.77 -19.71
CA ASN A 45 -0.29 -42.07 -19.17
C ASN A 45 -1.73 -42.47 -19.55
N ARG A 46 -2.05 -43.76 -19.37
CA ARG A 46 -3.26 -44.46 -19.84
C ARG A 46 -4.32 -44.64 -18.74
N ASN A 47 -5.58 -44.83 -19.17
CA ASN A 47 -6.58 -45.78 -18.62
C ASN A 47 -7.14 -45.55 -17.18
N ASN A 48 -8.39 -45.89 -16.81
CA ASN A 48 -9.63 -46.26 -17.53
C ASN A 48 -10.85 -45.98 -16.58
N PRO A 49 -12.02 -46.65 -16.56
CA PRO A 49 -13.30 -45.93 -16.68
C PRO A 49 -14.32 -46.16 -15.54
N ASN A 50 -15.56 -45.74 -15.78
CA ASN A 50 -16.81 -46.18 -15.13
C ASN A 50 -17.00 -45.85 -13.64
N ASN A 51 -17.97 -44.96 -13.36
CA ASN A 51 -19.21 -45.48 -12.77
C ASN A 51 -20.45 -44.63 -13.13
N ARG A 52 -21.57 -45.31 -13.43
CA ARG A 52 -22.91 -44.73 -13.48
C ARG A 52 -23.69 -45.29 -12.31
N SER A 53 -24.36 -44.44 -11.53
CA SER A 53 -25.54 -44.85 -10.77
C SER A 53 -26.53 -43.70 -10.66
N ASN A 54 -27.76 -43.96 -11.11
CA ASN A 54 -28.91 -43.14 -10.75
C ASN A 54 -29.27 -43.43 -9.29
N HIS A 55 -29.78 -42.43 -8.57
CA HIS A 55 -30.93 -42.67 -7.70
C HIS A 55 -31.82 -41.43 -7.61
N SER A 56 -33.10 -41.65 -7.93
CA SER A 56 -34.20 -40.73 -7.71
C SER A 56 -34.69 -40.79 -6.26
N SER A 57 -35.10 -39.66 -5.70
CA SER A 57 -35.91 -39.58 -4.49
C SER A 57 -36.99 -38.51 -4.67
N SER A 58 -38.24 -38.87 -4.38
CA SER A 58 -39.42 -38.01 -4.49
C SER A 58 -39.69 -37.20 -3.22
N ASN A 59 -40.64 -36.26 -3.34
CA ASN A 59 -41.59 -35.71 -2.35
C ASN A 59 -41.57 -34.18 -2.41
N ASN A 60 -42.67 -33.42 -2.36
CA ASN A 60 -44.12 -33.61 -2.42
C ASN A 60 -44.68 -32.18 -2.32
N ASP A 61 -45.50 -31.71 -3.27
CA ASP A 61 -46.42 -30.59 -3.02
C ASP A 61 -47.57 -31.08 -2.11
N PRO A 62 -48.27 -30.21 -1.36
CA PRO A 62 -49.49 -29.59 -1.94
C PRO A 62 -49.90 -28.21 -1.37
N TYR A 63 -50.67 -27.44 -2.16
CA TYR A 63 -51.94 -26.76 -1.82
C TYR A 63 -52.42 -26.04 -3.12
N PHE A 64 -53.49 -26.49 -3.80
CA PHE A 64 -54.87 -25.92 -3.78
C PHE A 64 -54.97 -24.40 -4.12
N GLU A 65 -55.92 -23.85 -4.88
CA GLU A 65 -56.94 -24.29 -5.87
C GLU A 65 -57.56 -22.99 -6.52
N SER A 66 -58.43 -22.92 -7.54
CA SER A 66 -59.19 -23.89 -8.35
C SER A 66 -59.64 -23.36 -9.75
N ARG A 67 -60.35 -24.26 -10.46
CA ARG A 67 -61.16 -24.27 -11.71
C ARG A 67 -62.31 -23.23 -11.85
N PRO A 68 -63.08 -23.13 -12.99
CA PRO A 68 -63.35 -24.17 -14.01
C PRO A 68 -63.40 -23.80 -15.51
N LEU A 69 -63.51 -24.85 -16.33
CA LEU A 69 -63.84 -24.86 -17.76
C LEU A 69 -65.35 -25.02 -18.01
N VAL A 70 -65.84 -24.58 -19.18
CA VAL A 70 -67.16 -24.92 -19.74
C VAL A 70 -66.98 -25.27 -21.24
N GLY A 71 -67.44 -26.47 -21.65
CA GLY A 71 -67.63 -26.84 -23.06
C GLY A 71 -69.06 -26.50 -23.54
N PRO A 72 -69.47 -26.79 -24.79
CA PRO A 72 -69.27 -28.10 -25.44
C PRO A 72 -69.05 -28.04 -26.98
N GLY A 73 -69.08 -29.19 -27.67
CA GLY A 73 -69.49 -29.26 -29.08
C GLY A 73 -68.65 -30.16 -29.99
N SER A 74 -69.06 -31.42 -30.16
CA SER A 74 -68.59 -32.30 -31.24
C SER A 74 -69.51 -32.17 -32.47
N GLY A 75 -68.93 -31.90 -33.64
CA GLY A 75 -69.61 -31.90 -34.94
C GLY A 75 -68.61 -32.19 -36.07
N SER A 76 -69.04 -32.90 -37.10
CA SER A 76 -68.17 -33.62 -38.05
C SER A 76 -68.28 -33.13 -39.51
N GLU A 77 -67.12 -33.11 -40.20
CA GLU A 77 -66.94 -33.04 -41.68
C GLU A 77 -67.33 -31.72 -42.41
N PRO A 78 -66.82 -31.47 -43.64
CA PRO A 78 -65.40 -31.52 -44.04
C PRO A 78 -64.95 -30.30 -44.90
N ASP A 79 -63.65 -30.24 -45.20
CA ASP A 79 -62.96 -29.48 -46.27
C ASP A 79 -63.27 -27.98 -46.52
N SER A 80 -62.29 -27.13 -46.17
CA SER A 80 -61.76 -26.13 -47.10
C SER A 80 -60.28 -25.84 -46.82
N MET A 81 -59.43 -25.90 -47.86
CA MET A 81 -58.04 -25.43 -47.75
C MET A 81 -57.99 -23.90 -47.67
N ASP A 82 -57.25 -23.37 -46.71
CA ASP A 82 -56.63 -22.05 -46.86
C ASP A 82 -55.21 -22.04 -46.25
N GLY A 83 -54.23 -21.63 -47.06
CA GLY A 83 -52.81 -21.82 -46.79
C GLY A 83 -52.17 -20.61 -46.12
N THR A 84 -52.31 -20.50 -44.80
CA THR A 84 -51.59 -19.47 -44.02
C THR A 84 -50.81 -20.06 -42.85
N THR A 85 -49.51 -20.31 -43.08
CA THR A 85 -48.53 -20.63 -42.03
C THR A 85 -48.56 -19.58 -40.92
N THR A 86 -48.78 -20.02 -39.67
CA THR A 86 -48.94 -19.17 -38.47
C THR A 86 -47.63 -18.95 -37.72
N ALA A 87 -47.60 -17.94 -36.83
CA ALA A 87 -46.41 -17.65 -36.01
C ALA A 87 -46.04 -18.80 -35.06
N ALA A 88 -47.03 -19.56 -34.56
CA ALA A 88 -46.79 -20.77 -33.77
C ALA A 88 -46.09 -21.85 -34.61
N ALA A 89 -46.56 -22.12 -35.83
CA ALA A 89 -45.94 -23.10 -36.72
C ALA A 89 -44.49 -22.74 -37.13
N LEU A 90 -44.11 -21.46 -37.08
CA LEU A 90 -42.71 -21.02 -37.27
C LEU A 90 -41.86 -21.22 -36.00
N ALA A 91 -42.43 -21.05 -34.81
CA ALA A 91 -41.74 -21.37 -33.56
C ALA A 91 -41.51 -22.89 -33.43
N ASP A 92 -42.53 -23.71 -33.72
CA ASP A 92 -42.44 -25.17 -33.76
C ASP A 92 -41.36 -25.65 -34.76
N LEU A 93 -41.22 -24.95 -35.90
CA LEU A 93 -40.19 -25.22 -36.90
C LEU A 93 -38.78 -24.90 -36.38
N GLU A 94 -38.60 -23.75 -35.71
CA GLU A 94 -37.32 -23.36 -35.10
C GLU A 94 -36.91 -24.33 -33.98
N ASP A 95 -37.85 -24.73 -33.14
CA ASP A 95 -37.68 -25.72 -32.07
C ASP A 95 -37.31 -27.08 -32.67
N ALA A 96 -38.02 -27.55 -33.70
CA ALA A 96 -37.72 -28.78 -34.42
C ALA A 96 -36.31 -28.76 -35.05
N ILE A 97 -35.86 -27.63 -35.60
CA ILE A 97 -34.48 -27.49 -36.13
C ILE A 97 -33.47 -27.60 -34.99
N ARG A 98 -33.69 -26.92 -33.85
CA ARG A 98 -32.78 -26.97 -32.69
C ARG A 98 -32.66 -28.39 -32.12
N ASP A 99 -33.76 -29.11 -31.96
CA ASP A 99 -33.76 -30.45 -31.36
C ASP A 99 -33.19 -31.52 -32.31
N ASN A 100 -33.54 -31.49 -33.61
CA ASN A 100 -32.98 -32.45 -34.56
C ASN A 100 -31.47 -32.22 -34.79
N LEU A 101 -31.02 -30.96 -34.83
CA LEU A 101 -29.60 -30.61 -34.86
C LEU A 101 -28.87 -31.12 -33.61
N ARG A 102 -29.49 -31.00 -32.43
CA ARG A 102 -28.94 -31.50 -31.16
C ARG A 102 -28.82 -33.03 -31.14
N ASN A 103 -29.76 -33.73 -31.77
CA ASN A 103 -29.80 -35.20 -31.84
C ASN A 103 -28.88 -35.79 -32.92
N ARG A 104 -28.59 -35.07 -34.00
CA ARG A 104 -27.73 -35.56 -35.10
C ARG A 104 -26.25 -35.17 -35.02
N ARG A 105 -25.90 -34.09 -34.31
CA ARG A 105 -24.49 -33.66 -34.17
C ARG A 105 -23.66 -34.65 -33.34
N SER A 106 -22.35 -34.67 -33.57
CA SER A 106 -21.42 -35.33 -32.66
C SER A 106 -21.47 -34.67 -31.28
N VAL A 107 -21.35 -35.46 -30.21
CA VAL A 107 -21.33 -34.96 -28.82
C VAL A 107 -20.20 -33.93 -28.59
N TYR A 108 -19.13 -34.02 -29.36
CA TYR A 108 -17.95 -33.16 -29.29
C TYR A 108 -17.99 -31.95 -30.25
N GLU A 109 -19.06 -31.77 -31.01
CA GLU A 109 -19.19 -30.68 -31.99
C GLU A 109 -20.22 -29.65 -31.54
N ASP A 110 -19.84 -28.36 -31.54
CA ASP A 110 -20.74 -27.25 -31.21
C ASP A 110 -21.93 -27.17 -32.20
N PRO A 111 -23.18 -26.88 -31.77
CA PRO A 111 -24.31 -26.94 -32.67
C PRO A 111 -24.26 -25.84 -33.73
N LYS A 112 -23.65 -24.68 -33.44
CA LYS A 112 -23.46 -23.62 -34.44
C LYS A 112 -22.49 -24.10 -35.50
N THR A 113 -21.36 -24.68 -35.11
CA THR A 113 -20.37 -25.23 -36.05
C THR A 113 -20.96 -26.34 -36.94
N ALA A 114 -21.74 -27.27 -36.37
CA ALA A 114 -22.41 -28.31 -37.12
C ALA A 114 -23.41 -27.74 -38.14
N LEU A 115 -24.22 -26.76 -37.73
CA LEU A 115 -25.20 -26.09 -38.61
C LEU A 115 -24.52 -25.29 -39.73
N LEU A 116 -23.46 -24.53 -39.41
CA LEU A 116 -22.71 -23.76 -40.40
C LEU A 116 -22.10 -24.65 -41.48
N LYS A 117 -21.53 -25.81 -41.12
CA LYS A 117 -21.00 -26.77 -42.11
C LYS A 117 -22.09 -27.28 -43.06
N MET A 118 -23.28 -27.58 -42.53
CA MET A 118 -24.39 -28.05 -43.38
C MET A 118 -24.88 -26.98 -44.36
N PHE A 119 -24.80 -25.70 -44.00
CA PHE A 119 -25.05 -24.59 -44.92
C PHE A 119 -23.90 -24.37 -45.91
N GLN A 120 -22.63 -24.46 -45.46
CA GLN A 120 -21.45 -24.37 -46.34
C GLN A 120 -21.42 -25.46 -47.42
N ASP A 121 -21.94 -26.66 -47.13
CA ASP A 121 -22.06 -27.74 -48.11
C ASP A 121 -23.07 -27.46 -49.25
N VAL A 122 -23.91 -26.42 -49.12
CA VAL A 122 -24.90 -25.99 -50.14
C VAL A 122 -24.72 -24.55 -50.61
N ASP A 123 -23.76 -23.83 -50.04
CA ASP A 123 -23.42 -22.44 -50.37
C ASP A 123 -22.51 -22.40 -51.60
N ASP A 124 -22.77 -21.49 -52.53
CA ASP A 124 -21.93 -21.23 -53.70
C ASP A 124 -20.68 -20.39 -53.39
N GLY A 125 -20.51 -20.00 -52.12
CA GLY A 125 -19.46 -19.14 -51.60
C GLY A 125 -19.92 -17.70 -51.36
N SER A 126 -21.21 -17.41 -51.53
CA SER A 126 -21.81 -16.10 -51.26
C SER A 126 -22.02 -15.82 -49.76
N GLY A 127 -22.10 -16.86 -48.92
CA GLY A 127 -22.32 -16.73 -47.47
C GLY A 127 -23.79 -16.62 -47.05
N ASP A 128 -24.70 -16.67 -48.03
CA ASP A 128 -26.16 -16.61 -47.88
C ASP A 128 -26.81 -17.78 -48.65
N VAL A 129 -27.97 -18.26 -48.21
CA VAL A 129 -28.72 -19.34 -48.90
C VAL A 129 -30.07 -18.89 -49.41
N SER A 130 -30.48 -19.43 -50.55
CA SER A 130 -31.85 -19.35 -51.08
C SER A 130 -32.82 -20.25 -50.30
N TRP A 131 -34.12 -20.10 -50.57
CA TRP A 131 -35.15 -20.95 -49.95
C TRP A 131 -34.94 -22.45 -50.23
N ASP A 132 -34.50 -22.83 -51.43
CA ASP A 132 -34.34 -24.23 -51.83
C ASP A 132 -33.11 -24.89 -51.17
N GLU A 133 -32.01 -24.16 -51.08
CA GLU A 133 -30.81 -24.55 -50.32
C GLU A 133 -31.12 -24.67 -48.83
N PHE A 134 -31.86 -23.72 -48.26
CA PHE A 134 -32.33 -23.76 -46.88
C PHE A 134 -33.23 -24.99 -46.59
N MET A 135 -34.19 -25.30 -47.49
CA MET A 135 -35.02 -26.49 -47.39
C MET A 135 -34.21 -27.80 -47.58
N ALA A 136 -33.15 -27.80 -48.39
CA ALA A 136 -32.23 -28.93 -48.51
C ALA A 136 -31.49 -29.18 -47.17
N VAL A 137 -31.01 -28.13 -46.51
CA VAL A 137 -30.38 -28.23 -45.18
C VAL A 137 -31.37 -28.67 -44.11
N CYS A 138 -32.60 -28.14 -44.09
CA CYS A 138 -33.65 -28.61 -43.17
C CYS A 138 -33.91 -30.12 -43.32
N ARG A 139 -34.06 -30.61 -44.56
CA ARG A 139 -34.22 -32.05 -44.84
C ARG A 139 -33.01 -32.88 -44.39
N ARG A 140 -31.79 -32.34 -44.54
CA ARG A 140 -30.54 -32.98 -44.05
C ARG A 140 -30.42 -32.99 -42.52
N ILE A 141 -31.01 -32.02 -41.83
CA ILE A 141 -31.18 -32.02 -40.37
C ILE A 141 -32.30 -32.98 -39.93
N GLY A 142 -33.26 -33.28 -40.81
CA GLY A 142 -34.40 -34.17 -40.55
C GLY A 142 -35.72 -33.45 -40.29
N VAL A 143 -35.79 -32.16 -40.60
CA VAL A 143 -36.98 -31.31 -40.44
C VAL A 143 -37.61 -31.06 -41.81
N ASN A 144 -38.91 -31.32 -41.93
CA ASN A 144 -39.65 -31.05 -43.16
C ASN A 144 -40.13 -29.58 -43.16
N CYS A 145 -39.42 -28.73 -43.90
CA CYS A 145 -39.75 -27.32 -44.09
C CYS A 145 -40.39 -27.11 -45.47
N SER A 146 -41.58 -26.51 -45.52
CA SER A 146 -42.26 -26.15 -46.78
C SER A 146 -41.74 -24.82 -47.33
N LEU A 147 -41.97 -24.56 -48.63
CA LEU A 147 -41.55 -23.30 -49.26
C LEU A 147 -42.23 -22.07 -48.64
N GLU A 148 -43.49 -22.20 -48.18
CA GLU A 148 -44.20 -21.11 -47.49
C GLU A 148 -43.61 -20.85 -46.10
N GLN A 149 -43.27 -21.91 -45.36
CA GLN A 149 -42.59 -21.81 -44.07
C GLN A 149 -41.20 -21.18 -44.22
N ALA A 150 -40.40 -21.60 -45.20
CA ALA A 150 -39.08 -21.03 -45.47
C ALA A 150 -39.16 -19.52 -45.76
N LYS A 151 -40.12 -19.10 -46.59
CA LYS A 151 -40.35 -17.67 -46.91
C LYS A 151 -40.70 -16.85 -45.68
N LYS A 152 -41.72 -17.26 -44.90
CA LYS A 152 -42.11 -16.50 -43.69
C LYS A 152 -41.04 -16.54 -42.60
N LEU A 153 -40.20 -17.57 -42.57
CA LEU A 153 -39.04 -17.63 -41.68
C LEU A 153 -37.96 -16.61 -42.10
N PHE A 154 -37.67 -16.49 -43.40
CA PHE A 154 -36.75 -15.46 -43.91
C PHE A 154 -37.28 -14.06 -43.56
N GLU A 155 -38.57 -13.81 -43.81
CA GLU A 155 -39.24 -12.54 -43.48
C GLU A 155 -39.15 -12.23 -41.97
N LYS A 156 -39.36 -13.23 -41.10
CA LYS A 156 -39.21 -13.09 -39.63
C LYS A 156 -37.80 -12.65 -39.21
N PHE A 157 -36.76 -13.07 -39.94
CA PHE A 157 -35.37 -12.65 -39.70
C PHE A 157 -34.96 -11.37 -40.47
N GLY A 158 -35.89 -10.74 -41.21
CA GLY A 158 -35.63 -9.51 -41.96
C GLY A 158 -35.02 -9.72 -43.35
N PHE A 159 -35.19 -10.90 -43.94
CA PHE A 159 -34.66 -11.29 -45.25
C PHE A 159 -35.79 -11.68 -46.20
N VAL A 160 -35.57 -11.55 -47.52
CA VAL A 160 -36.60 -11.83 -48.54
C VAL A 160 -36.26 -13.12 -49.27
N ASP A 161 -35.24 -13.09 -50.11
CA ASP A 161 -34.85 -14.13 -51.08
C ASP A 161 -33.53 -14.84 -50.74
N ARG A 162 -32.65 -14.19 -49.98
CA ARG A 162 -31.36 -14.72 -49.51
C ARG A 162 -31.22 -14.57 -48.00
N LEU A 163 -30.84 -15.64 -47.30
CA LEU A 163 -30.64 -15.67 -45.84
C LEU A 163 -29.16 -15.88 -45.48
N PRO A 164 -28.51 -14.91 -44.83
CA PRO A 164 -27.17 -15.09 -44.24
C PRO A 164 -27.18 -16.16 -43.15
N TYR A 165 -26.76 -17.37 -43.51
CA TYR A 165 -26.86 -18.53 -42.62
C TYR A 165 -25.98 -18.38 -41.36
N SER A 166 -24.92 -17.58 -41.43
CA SER A 166 -24.08 -17.21 -40.29
C SER A 166 -24.83 -16.40 -39.23
N LYS A 167 -25.72 -15.49 -39.64
CA LYS A 167 -26.62 -14.72 -38.76
C LYS A 167 -27.75 -15.60 -38.26
N PHE A 168 -28.41 -16.34 -39.15
CA PHE A 168 -29.49 -17.28 -38.79
C PHE A 168 -29.05 -18.27 -37.70
N ALA A 169 -27.92 -18.96 -37.91
CA ALA A 169 -27.37 -19.91 -36.94
C ALA A 169 -26.98 -19.24 -35.61
N HIS A 170 -26.59 -17.96 -35.61
CA HIS A 170 -26.34 -17.22 -34.38
C HIS A 170 -27.64 -16.89 -33.63
N ILE A 171 -28.65 -16.36 -34.31
CA ILE A 171 -29.92 -15.95 -33.68
C ILE A 171 -30.67 -17.18 -33.18
N LEU A 172 -30.84 -18.21 -34.02
CA LEU A 172 -31.56 -19.45 -33.68
C LEU A 172 -31.00 -20.15 -32.43
N LEU A 173 -29.68 -20.11 -32.22
CA LEU A 173 -29.00 -20.83 -31.15
C LEU A 173 -28.64 -19.98 -29.92
N THR A 174 -28.93 -18.67 -29.94
CA THR A 174 -28.72 -17.79 -28.79
C THR A 174 -30.00 -17.68 -27.96
N GLN A 175 -29.93 -17.95 -26.66
CA GLN A 175 -31.09 -17.84 -25.76
C GLN A 175 -31.72 -16.43 -25.80
N PRO A 176 -33.07 -16.29 -25.78
CA PRO A 176 -33.73 -14.97 -25.85
C PRO A 176 -33.28 -13.98 -24.76
N SER A 177 -33.05 -14.44 -23.53
CA SER A 177 -32.49 -13.62 -22.45
C SER A 177 -31.09 -13.08 -22.74
N ARG A 178 -30.28 -13.82 -23.52
CA ARG A 178 -28.95 -13.42 -23.98
C ARG A 178 -29.01 -12.49 -25.21
N GLN A 179 -30.08 -12.55 -26.00
CA GLN A 179 -30.37 -11.57 -27.06
C GLN A 179 -30.74 -10.21 -26.43
N LEU A 180 -31.71 -10.17 -25.52
CA LEU A 180 -32.08 -8.99 -24.73
C LEU A 180 -30.88 -8.34 -24.03
N ALA A 181 -30.03 -9.14 -23.36
CA ALA A 181 -28.81 -8.63 -22.72
C ALA A 181 -27.72 -8.16 -23.72
N SER A 182 -27.77 -8.60 -24.98
CA SER A 182 -26.88 -8.12 -26.03
C SER A 182 -27.30 -6.73 -26.54
N GLU A 183 -28.60 -6.49 -26.64
CA GLU A 183 -29.24 -5.25 -27.12
C GLU A 183 -29.22 -4.10 -26.10
N MET A 184 -29.13 -4.39 -24.80
CA MET A 184 -28.99 -3.36 -23.76
C MET A 184 -27.82 -2.39 -24.04
N PRO A 185 -28.02 -1.06 -23.95
CA PRO A 185 -26.95 -0.06 -24.04
C PRO A 185 -25.78 -0.36 -23.09
N SER A 186 -24.55 0.03 -23.42
CA SER A 186 -23.37 -0.13 -22.54
C SER A 186 -22.58 1.14 -22.31
N CYS A 187 -22.32 1.48 -21.05
CA CYS A 187 -21.50 2.62 -20.65
C CYS A 187 -20.10 2.15 -20.17
N PRO A 188 -18.99 2.74 -20.65
CA PRO A 188 -17.64 2.37 -20.23
C PRO A 188 -17.16 3.18 -19.01
N GLY A 189 -16.92 2.49 -17.90
CA GLY A 189 -16.44 3.11 -16.65
C GLY A 189 -17.53 3.86 -15.85
N PRO A 190 -17.14 4.64 -14.83
CA PRO A 190 -18.05 5.44 -14.03
C PRO A 190 -18.67 6.59 -14.82
N PHE A 191 -19.85 7.04 -14.40
CA PHE A 191 -20.52 8.20 -14.97
C PHE A 191 -19.67 9.47 -14.77
N ARG A 192 -19.54 10.28 -15.82
CA ARG A 192 -18.71 11.49 -15.82
C ARG A 192 -19.46 12.75 -15.41
N ASP A 193 -20.78 12.72 -15.56
CA ASP A 193 -21.72 13.78 -15.23
C ASP A 193 -23.13 13.18 -15.09
N VAL A 194 -24.07 13.99 -14.60
CA VAL A 194 -25.47 13.60 -14.38
C VAL A 194 -26.17 13.12 -15.67
N SER A 195 -25.83 13.71 -16.82
CA SER A 195 -26.47 13.35 -18.10
C SER A 195 -26.01 12.00 -18.63
N ALA A 196 -24.73 11.65 -18.42
CA ALA A 196 -24.17 10.34 -18.73
C ALA A 196 -24.74 9.21 -17.85
N ALA A 197 -25.34 9.54 -16.71
CA ALA A 197 -26.00 8.59 -15.83
C ALA A 197 -27.46 8.30 -16.20
N ASN A 198 -28.04 9.02 -17.18
CA ASN A 198 -29.35 8.73 -17.80
C ASN A 198 -29.30 7.50 -18.71
N PHE A 199 -29.06 6.37 -18.05
CA PHE A 199 -28.59 5.14 -18.64
C PHE A 199 -29.15 3.94 -17.85
N HIS A 200 -30.07 3.20 -18.48
CA HIS A 200 -30.45 1.86 -18.05
C HIS A 200 -29.77 0.85 -18.97
N GLY A 201 -28.86 0.04 -18.42
CA GLY A 201 -28.05 -0.88 -19.21
C GLY A 201 -26.83 -1.41 -18.46
N LYS A 202 -25.83 -1.87 -19.23
CA LYS A 202 -24.63 -2.53 -18.70
C LYS A 202 -23.45 -1.57 -18.52
N VAL A 203 -23.11 -1.26 -17.28
CA VAL A 203 -21.90 -0.50 -16.93
C VAL A 203 -20.69 -1.43 -16.96
N LYS A 204 -19.68 -1.09 -17.75
CA LYS A 204 -18.45 -1.88 -17.92
C LYS A 204 -17.29 -1.18 -17.21
N ASP A 205 -17.07 -1.50 -15.95
CA ASP A 205 -15.85 -1.09 -15.24
C ASP A 205 -14.67 -1.99 -15.65
N ARG A 206 -13.47 -1.40 -15.84
CA ARG A 206 -12.26 -2.12 -16.27
C ARG A 206 -11.77 -3.17 -15.26
N HIS A 207 -12.09 -3.01 -13.98
CA HIS A 207 -11.73 -3.94 -12.91
C HIS A 207 -12.78 -5.06 -12.74
N CYS A 208 -13.98 -4.90 -13.32
CA CYS A 208 -15.08 -5.86 -13.21
C CYS A 208 -15.12 -6.79 -14.43
N ARG A 209 -14.81 -8.08 -14.23
CA ARG A 209 -14.89 -9.12 -15.30
C ARG A 209 -16.30 -9.30 -15.87
N ARG A 210 -17.35 -8.90 -15.14
CA ARG A 210 -18.75 -8.89 -15.59
C ARG A 210 -19.26 -7.46 -15.55
N PRO A 211 -20.14 -7.06 -16.50
CA PRO A 211 -20.81 -5.78 -16.38
C PRO A 211 -21.65 -5.70 -15.11
N ILE A 212 -21.73 -4.49 -14.57
CA ILE A 212 -22.65 -4.10 -13.50
C ILE A 212 -23.95 -3.65 -14.16
N TYR A 213 -25.09 -3.96 -13.54
CA TYR A 213 -26.40 -3.52 -13.97
C TYR A 213 -26.96 -2.55 -12.92
N THR A 214 -27.63 -1.50 -13.37
CA THR A 214 -28.41 -0.61 -12.49
C THR A 214 -29.58 -1.38 -11.88
N PRO A 215 -29.96 -1.13 -10.61
CA PRO A 215 -31.21 -1.63 -10.02
C PRO A 215 -32.45 -1.24 -10.85
N ASP A 216 -33.56 -1.98 -10.64
CA ASP A 216 -34.83 -1.72 -11.33
C ASP A 216 -35.48 -0.39 -10.91
N ASP A 217 -35.13 0.11 -9.72
CA ASP A 217 -35.56 1.38 -9.12
C ASP A 217 -34.55 2.53 -9.31
N TRP A 218 -33.50 2.34 -10.12
CA TRP A 218 -32.47 3.35 -10.39
C TRP A 218 -33.07 4.62 -11.00
N ASP A 219 -32.87 5.78 -10.36
CA ASP A 219 -33.20 7.10 -10.93
C ASP A 219 -31.93 7.83 -11.36
N PRO A 220 -31.62 7.87 -12.67
CA PRO A 220 -30.53 8.65 -13.22
C PRO A 220 -30.43 10.11 -12.80
N ALA A 221 -31.56 10.79 -12.64
CA ALA A 221 -31.57 12.23 -12.39
C ALA A 221 -31.11 12.56 -10.96
N VAL A 222 -31.22 11.59 -10.05
CA VAL A 222 -30.89 11.73 -8.63
C VAL A 222 -29.64 10.92 -8.28
N GLU A 223 -29.67 9.60 -8.49
CA GLU A 223 -28.60 8.69 -8.08
C GLU A 223 -27.39 8.78 -9.01
N GLY A 224 -27.65 9.06 -10.29
CA GLY A 224 -26.64 9.38 -11.28
C GLY A 224 -25.88 10.68 -10.99
N ALA A 225 -26.56 11.69 -10.44
CA ALA A 225 -25.92 12.92 -9.98
C ALA A 225 -25.02 12.65 -8.77
N LEU A 226 -25.56 11.99 -7.75
CA LEU A 226 -24.85 11.63 -6.52
C LEU A 226 -23.60 10.77 -6.79
N SER A 227 -23.64 9.90 -7.81
CA SER A 227 -22.49 9.07 -8.21
C SER A 227 -21.41 9.81 -8.99
N ALA A 228 -21.71 10.98 -9.58
CA ALA A 228 -20.75 11.79 -10.33
C ALA A 228 -20.12 12.91 -9.47
N GLU A 229 -20.77 13.27 -8.35
CA GLU A 229 -20.29 14.28 -7.42
C GLU A 229 -19.28 13.73 -6.39
N LEU A 230 -18.44 14.62 -5.86
CA LEU A 230 -17.56 14.26 -4.73
C LEU A 230 -18.38 14.20 -3.43
N PRO A 231 -18.11 13.24 -2.53
CA PRO A 231 -18.82 13.17 -1.25
C PRO A 231 -18.68 14.46 -0.42
N ASP A 232 -19.77 14.88 0.22
CA ASP A 232 -19.82 15.99 1.19
C ASP A 232 -18.91 15.79 2.41
N ARG A 233 -18.41 14.57 2.61
CA ARG A 233 -17.56 14.16 3.73
C ARG A 233 -16.15 13.86 3.24
N ARG A 234 -15.15 14.30 4.00
CA ARG A 234 -13.73 14.02 3.75
C ARG A 234 -13.21 13.02 4.77
N LEU A 235 -12.38 12.08 4.32
CA LEU A 235 -11.60 11.25 5.22
C LEU A 235 -10.46 12.06 5.83
N VAL A 236 -10.19 11.79 7.10
CA VAL A 236 -9.16 12.45 7.90
C VAL A 236 -8.37 11.35 8.60
N LEU A 237 -7.05 11.43 8.57
CA LEU A 237 -6.22 10.46 9.30
C LEU A 237 -6.31 10.75 10.80
N ASP A 238 -6.94 9.83 11.52
CA ASP A 238 -7.14 9.89 12.97
C ASP A 238 -6.03 9.16 13.74
N HIS A 239 -5.72 7.93 13.32
CA HIS A 239 -4.77 7.06 14.02
C HIS A 239 -3.99 6.14 13.08
N VAL A 240 -2.69 5.98 13.32
CA VAL A 240 -1.82 5.00 12.68
C VAL A 240 -1.49 3.90 13.68
N PHE A 241 -1.81 2.65 13.32
CA PHE A 241 -1.46 1.47 14.07
C PHE A 241 -0.16 0.84 13.56
N GLY A 242 0.66 0.34 14.48
CA GLY A 242 1.94 -0.31 14.18
C GLY A 242 3.14 0.63 14.19
N PHE A 243 4.32 0.03 14.35
CA PHE A 243 5.60 0.71 14.41
C PHE A 243 6.65 -0.13 13.67
N GLN A 244 7.47 0.51 12.84
CA GLN A 244 8.48 -0.17 12.03
C GLN A 244 9.71 -0.57 12.88
N GLY A 245 9.55 -1.52 13.79
CA GLY A 245 10.62 -1.99 14.68
C GLY A 245 11.40 -3.22 14.21
N LYS A 246 10.81 -4.06 13.34
CA LYS A 246 11.36 -5.38 12.98
C LYS A 246 12.56 -5.29 12.02
N ASP A 247 12.36 -4.55 10.93
CA ASP A 247 13.34 -4.47 9.83
C ASP A 247 14.12 -3.14 9.84
N ALA A 248 13.84 -2.25 10.81
CA ALA A 248 14.59 -1.01 10.99
C ALA A 248 16.01 -1.31 11.48
N THR A 249 17.00 -0.82 10.75
CA THR A 249 18.41 -1.00 11.08
C THR A 249 18.95 0.05 12.02
N ALA A 250 18.47 1.29 11.87
CA ALA A 250 18.80 2.49 12.64
C ALA A 250 17.71 2.86 13.67
N GLN A 251 18.02 3.78 14.58
CA GLN A 251 17.04 4.31 15.53
C GLN A 251 15.97 5.15 14.82
N ASN A 252 14.70 4.86 15.09
CA ASN A 252 13.54 5.51 14.50
C ASN A 252 12.43 5.88 15.51
N LEU A 253 12.76 5.88 16.81
CA LEU A 253 11.89 6.27 17.91
C LEU A 253 12.61 7.27 18.80
N PHE A 254 12.01 8.45 19.02
CA PHE A 254 12.60 9.53 19.81
C PHE A 254 11.54 10.31 20.59
N TYR A 255 11.81 10.63 21.86
CA TYR A 255 10.97 11.57 22.63
C TYR A 255 11.11 13.01 22.12
N THR A 256 10.04 13.80 22.10
CA THR A 256 10.10 15.24 21.77
C THR A 256 10.66 16.06 22.95
N GLY A 257 10.76 17.38 22.78
CA GLY A 257 11.25 18.31 23.81
C GLY A 257 10.16 18.86 24.73
N ASP A 258 8.89 18.56 24.47
CA ASP A 258 7.74 19.26 25.08
C ASP A 258 7.51 18.89 26.57
N GLY A 259 8.19 17.86 27.09
CA GLY A 259 8.15 17.46 28.51
C GLY A 259 6.90 16.65 28.93
N ASP A 260 5.91 16.54 28.05
CA ASP A 260 4.66 15.77 28.18
C ASP A 260 4.84 14.25 27.95
N GLY A 261 6.05 13.80 27.64
CA GLY A 261 6.35 12.41 27.29
C GLY A 261 5.96 12.03 25.86
N SER A 262 5.63 13.00 25.00
CA SER A 262 5.40 12.79 23.56
C SER A 262 6.61 12.16 22.87
N PHE A 263 6.35 11.33 21.86
CA PHE A 263 7.40 10.69 21.06
C PHE A 263 7.05 10.65 19.57
N VAL A 264 8.07 10.70 18.72
CA VAL A 264 7.97 10.64 17.27
C VAL A 264 8.45 9.28 16.74
N PHE A 265 7.72 8.74 15.77
CA PHE A 265 8.04 7.53 15.01
C PHE A 265 7.49 7.65 13.57
N PHE A 266 7.64 6.60 12.76
CA PHE A 266 7.01 6.50 11.44
C PHE A 266 6.49 5.09 11.13
N SER A 267 5.56 5.02 10.18
CA SER A 267 5.06 3.80 9.55
C SER A 267 4.64 4.13 8.10
N ALA A 268 5.08 3.33 7.13
CA ALA A 268 4.97 3.65 5.70
C ALA A 268 5.44 5.09 5.38
N GLY A 269 4.71 5.84 4.56
CA GLY A 269 4.95 7.25 4.24
C GLY A 269 4.49 8.26 5.31
N VAL A 270 4.08 7.81 6.51
CA VAL A 270 3.57 8.69 7.57
C VAL A 270 4.52 8.75 8.76
N ALA A 271 4.92 9.95 9.16
CA ALA A 271 5.53 10.17 10.47
C ALA A 271 4.48 10.70 11.46
N ALA A 272 4.51 10.17 12.69
CA ALA A 272 3.52 10.45 13.72
C ALA A 272 4.20 10.89 15.02
N VAL A 273 3.66 11.91 15.67
CA VAL A 273 3.94 12.25 17.06
C VAL A 273 2.78 11.73 17.91
N GLN A 274 3.09 10.84 18.85
CA GLN A 274 2.15 10.32 19.83
C GLN A 274 2.36 11.03 21.16
N THR A 275 1.34 11.73 21.63
CA THR A 275 1.31 12.23 23.01
C THR A 275 0.84 11.11 23.94
N ARG A 276 1.52 10.95 25.08
CA ARG A 276 1.12 9.98 26.12
C ARG A 276 0.02 10.59 26.97
N SER A 277 -1.16 9.96 26.98
CA SER A 277 -2.19 10.25 27.99
C SER A 277 -1.61 10.08 29.39
N GLY A 278 -1.81 11.08 30.25
CA GLY A 278 -1.03 11.22 31.47
C GLY A 278 -1.13 10.03 32.43
N SER A 279 0.01 9.37 32.67
CA SER A 279 0.32 8.97 34.05
C SER A 279 0.55 10.25 34.84
N GLY A 280 -0.30 10.53 35.83
CA GLY A 280 -0.28 11.80 36.56
C GLY A 280 1.10 12.14 37.12
N ALA A 281 1.47 13.41 37.07
CA ALA A 281 2.66 13.91 37.73
C ALA A 281 2.54 13.70 39.25
N ASN A 282 3.24 12.68 39.78
CA ASN A 282 3.83 12.59 41.12
C ASN A 282 4.35 11.15 41.42
N GLU A 283 5.41 10.70 40.73
CA GLU A 283 6.27 9.61 41.24
C GLU A 283 7.55 10.19 41.85
N SER A 284 7.37 11.02 42.88
CA SER A 284 8.46 11.51 43.73
C SER A 284 7.97 11.83 45.14
N GLU A 285 7.59 10.82 45.93
CA GLU A 285 7.61 10.86 47.40
C GLU A 285 7.43 9.44 47.99
N GLY A 286 8.30 9.07 48.94
CA GLY A 286 7.92 8.32 50.14
C GLY A 286 7.42 6.87 50.02
N LEU A 287 8.34 5.91 50.11
CA LEU A 287 8.06 4.58 50.67
C LEU A 287 7.44 4.72 52.08
N LYS A 288 6.12 4.54 52.24
CA LYS A 288 5.46 4.41 53.54
C LYS A 288 4.60 3.14 53.61
N ARG A 289 4.86 2.34 54.65
CA ARG A 289 4.09 1.15 55.03
C ARG A 289 2.85 1.54 55.87
N ARG A 290 1.98 0.53 56.08
CA ARG A 290 0.68 0.55 56.81
C ARG A 290 -0.48 1.00 55.91
N GLY A 291 -1.69 0.45 56.03
CA GLY A 291 -2.16 -0.59 56.95
C GLY A 291 -3.63 -0.35 57.33
N ASP A 292 -4.49 -1.26 56.90
CA ASP A 292 -5.89 -1.51 57.28
C ASP A 292 -7.02 -0.47 57.04
N SER A 293 -8.14 -1.05 56.59
CA SER A 293 -9.56 -0.67 56.80
C SER A 293 -10.21 0.49 56.01
N SER A 294 -10.99 0.07 55.02
CA SER A 294 -12.37 0.51 54.71
C SER A 294 -12.77 2.01 54.82
N SER A 295 -13.07 2.62 53.67
CA SER A 295 -14.45 3.08 53.37
C SER A 295 -14.62 3.44 51.89
N SER A 296 -15.85 3.33 51.39
CA SER A 296 -16.18 3.46 49.97
C SER A 296 -16.57 4.89 49.57
N SER A 297 -15.91 5.43 48.55
CA SER A 297 -16.53 6.39 47.63
C SER A 297 -15.98 6.16 46.21
N SER A 298 -16.84 5.67 45.32
CA SER A 298 -16.50 5.38 43.92
C SER A 298 -16.62 6.64 43.07
N SER A 299 -15.55 7.44 43.01
CA SER A 299 -15.35 8.43 41.96
C SER A 299 -14.73 7.74 40.74
N SER A 300 -15.46 7.70 39.61
CA SER A 300 -14.99 7.12 38.35
C SER A 300 -13.68 7.75 37.87
N PRO A 301 -12.66 6.96 37.48
CA PRO A 301 -11.47 7.48 36.80
C PRO A 301 -11.78 7.67 35.31
N SER A 302 -12.58 8.68 34.98
CA SER A 302 -12.95 9.03 33.60
C SER A 302 -12.55 10.48 33.32
N ASP A 303 -11.34 10.65 32.77
CA ASP A 303 -10.97 11.67 31.76
C ASP A 303 -9.49 11.56 31.34
N SER A 304 -8.99 10.32 31.20
CA SER A 304 -7.78 10.09 30.39
C SER A 304 -8.18 10.18 28.92
N PHE A 305 -8.04 11.36 28.31
CA PHE A 305 -8.17 11.54 26.87
C PHE A 305 -7.38 10.44 26.13
N PRO A 306 -7.90 9.85 25.04
CA PRO A 306 -7.14 8.87 24.27
C PRO A 306 -5.83 9.50 23.76
N PRO A 307 -4.75 8.72 23.63
CA PRO A 307 -3.43 9.26 23.33
C PRO A 307 -3.45 9.86 21.92
N THR A 308 -3.34 11.18 21.82
CA THR A 308 -3.53 11.91 20.56
C THR A 308 -2.33 11.75 19.65
N GLN A 309 -2.59 11.41 18.38
CA GLN A 309 -1.59 11.41 17.32
C GLN A 309 -1.65 12.69 16.49
N ARG A 310 -0.49 13.17 16.05
CA ARG A 310 -0.35 14.25 15.07
C ARG A 310 0.54 13.76 13.93
N PHE A 311 0.22 14.11 12.69
CA PHE A 311 0.84 13.50 11.50
C PHE A 311 1.64 14.50 10.66
N PHE A 312 2.75 14.02 10.11
CA PHE A 312 3.47 14.65 9.01
C PHE A 312 3.23 13.82 7.75
N LEU A 313 2.61 14.43 6.74
CA LEU A 313 2.15 13.78 5.51
C LEU A 313 2.89 14.29 4.26
N GLY A 314 4.12 14.77 4.41
CA GLY A 314 4.92 15.34 3.31
C GLY A 314 5.73 14.32 2.49
N HIS A 315 5.64 13.03 2.80
CA HIS A 315 6.28 11.95 2.03
C HIS A 315 5.28 11.30 1.07
N THR A 316 5.78 10.83 -0.08
CA THR A 316 5.02 10.17 -1.14
C THR A 316 5.27 8.66 -1.21
N ASP A 317 6.27 8.17 -0.49
CA ASP A 317 6.66 6.75 -0.42
C ASP A 317 7.19 6.41 1.00
N ASP A 318 7.61 5.17 1.21
CA ASP A 318 8.11 4.62 2.48
C ASP A 318 9.22 5.48 3.13
N ILE A 319 9.01 5.92 4.37
CA ILE A 319 10.06 6.48 5.23
C ILE A 319 10.97 5.32 5.70
N LYS A 320 12.29 5.53 5.67
CA LYS A 320 13.29 4.55 6.14
C LYS A 320 14.14 5.04 7.30
N SER A 321 14.29 6.34 7.47
CA SER A 321 15.12 6.94 8.51
C SER A 321 14.46 8.16 9.13
N LEU A 322 14.75 8.39 10.41
CA LEU A 322 14.26 9.52 11.19
C LEU A 322 15.35 9.98 12.16
N ALA A 323 15.48 11.29 12.32
CA ALA A 323 16.34 11.91 13.34
C ALA A 323 15.65 13.12 13.96
N ILE A 324 15.98 13.44 15.21
CA ILE A 324 15.47 14.62 15.90
C ILE A 324 16.61 15.55 16.29
N CYS A 325 16.44 16.85 16.10
CA CYS A 325 17.45 17.85 16.40
C CYS A 325 17.66 17.99 17.92
N PRO A 326 18.88 17.82 18.44
CA PRO A 326 19.14 17.88 19.88
C PRO A 326 19.21 19.31 20.44
N ALA A 327 19.25 20.32 19.57
CA ALA A 327 19.47 21.73 19.93
C ALA A 327 18.26 22.61 19.61
N ALA A 328 18.17 23.75 20.30
CA ALA A 328 17.31 24.85 19.87
C ALA A 328 17.90 25.47 18.59
N VAL A 329 17.06 25.81 17.63
CA VAL A 329 17.49 26.40 16.35
C VAL A 329 16.58 27.56 15.97
N ASP A 330 17.14 28.62 15.38
CA ASP A 330 16.34 29.60 14.63
C ASP A 330 16.21 29.15 13.18
N PHE A 331 14.99 29.20 12.65
CA PHE A 331 14.68 29.03 11.24
C PHE A 331 13.78 30.17 10.75
N ASN A 332 14.33 31.03 9.90
CA ASN A 332 13.67 32.21 9.34
C ASN A 332 13.08 33.16 10.40
N GLY A 333 13.80 33.40 11.51
CA GLY A 333 13.36 34.27 12.61
C GLY A 333 12.34 33.64 13.54
N ARG A 334 12.05 32.34 13.38
CA ARG A 334 11.25 31.55 14.32
C ARG A 334 12.19 30.68 15.18
N PRO A 335 12.25 30.90 16.50
CA PRO A 335 12.94 29.99 17.40
C PRO A 335 12.14 28.69 17.53
N LEU A 336 12.84 27.57 17.39
CA LEU A 336 12.33 26.21 17.56
C LEU A 336 13.05 25.56 18.73
N PRO A 337 12.35 25.04 19.76
CA PRO A 337 12.99 24.52 20.97
C PRO A 337 13.78 23.22 20.70
N PRO A 338 14.67 22.81 21.62
CA PRO A 338 15.38 21.54 21.50
C PRO A 338 14.40 20.38 21.31
N ARG A 339 14.73 19.45 20.43
CA ARG A 339 13.89 18.27 20.13
C ARG A 339 12.47 18.59 19.61
N SER A 340 12.33 19.68 18.86
CA SER A 340 11.12 20.00 18.07
C SER A 340 11.32 19.85 16.56
N VAL A 341 12.54 19.89 16.05
CA VAL A 341 12.82 19.70 14.61
C VAL A 341 13.13 18.24 14.33
N VAL A 342 12.45 17.65 13.35
CA VAL A 342 12.61 16.26 12.92
C VAL A 342 13.03 16.24 11.45
N ALA A 343 13.97 15.36 11.10
CA ALA A 343 14.27 15.00 9.71
C ALA A 343 13.80 13.57 9.45
N THR A 344 13.16 13.34 8.30
CA THR A 344 12.73 12.02 7.83
C THR A 344 13.13 11.81 6.38
N GLY A 345 13.67 10.63 6.07
CA GLY A 345 14.18 10.26 4.74
C GLY A 345 13.37 9.14 4.10
N GLN A 346 12.90 9.39 2.87
CA GLN A 346 12.08 8.49 2.07
C GLN A 346 12.92 7.68 1.07
N VAL A 347 12.40 6.55 0.58
CA VAL A 347 12.93 5.81 -0.59
C VAL A 347 12.68 6.51 -1.93
N SER A 348 13.43 6.14 -2.97
CA SER A 348 13.08 6.53 -4.33
C SER A 348 11.84 5.76 -4.80
N SER A 349 10.90 6.45 -5.42
CA SER A 349 9.74 5.84 -6.06
C SER A 349 9.99 5.62 -7.57
N HIS A 350 8.97 5.15 -8.29
CA HIS A 350 9.02 5.10 -9.75
C HIS A 350 9.07 6.51 -10.37
N GLU A 351 8.40 7.49 -9.76
CA GLU A 351 8.16 8.83 -10.30
C GLU A 351 9.16 9.88 -9.79
N GLU A 352 9.58 9.80 -8.52
CA GLU A 352 10.47 10.79 -7.87
C GLU A 352 11.74 10.10 -7.32
N GLY A 353 12.84 10.86 -7.32
CA GLY A 353 14.03 10.51 -6.54
C GLY A 353 13.74 10.49 -5.04
N PRO A 354 14.62 9.91 -4.21
CA PRO A 354 14.48 9.97 -2.76
C PRO A 354 14.63 11.41 -2.28
N PHE A 355 14.02 11.73 -1.14
CA PHE A 355 14.16 13.03 -0.51
C PHE A 355 14.15 12.97 1.01
N ILE A 356 14.62 14.05 1.63
CA ILE A 356 14.58 14.25 3.08
C ILE A 356 13.68 15.45 3.37
N CYS A 357 12.67 15.25 4.20
CA CYS A 357 11.87 16.35 4.74
C CYS A 357 12.33 16.69 6.16
N ILE A 358 12.57 17.97 6.40
CA ILE A 358 12.78 18.54 7.74
C ILE A 358 11.50 19.29 8.12
N TRP A 359 10.97 19.01 9.31
CA TRP A 359 9.67 19.49 9.76
C TRP A 359 9.63 19.75 11.27
N ASP A 360 8.64 20.52 11.70
CA ASP A 360 8.42 20.93 13.09
C ASP A 360 7.37 20.02 13.75
N CYS A 361 7.79 19.30 14.79
CA CYS A 361 6.99 18.37 15.59
C CYS A 361 6.49 18.97 16.92
N GLY A 362 6.89 20.22 17.24
CA GLY A 362 6.53 20.88 18.49
C GLY A 362 5.02 20.96 18.71
N ALA A 363 4.61 21.21 19.97
CA ALA A 363 3.20 21.32 20.34
C ALA A 363 2.40 22.23 19.37
N PRO A 364 1.12 21.90 19.08
CA PRO A 364 0.26 22.79 18.32
C PRO A 364 0.22 24.17 18.99
N PRO A 365 0.06 25.27 18.22
CA PRO A 365 -0.05 26.60 18.81
C PRO A 365 -1.17 26.56 19.85
N ARG A 366 -0.85 26.87 21.12
CA ARG A 366 -1.88 27.09 22.14
C ARG A 366 -2.85 28.11 21.57
N SER A 367 -4.11 27.71 21.45
CA SER A 367 -5.18 28.62 21.07
C SER A 367 -5.11 29.81 22.01
N VAL A 368 -4.87 31.00 21.46
CA VAL A 368 -5.00 32.25 22.21
C VAL A 368 -6.43 32.28 22.75
N ASP A 369 -6.58 32.65 24.02
CA ASP A 369 -7.79 32.41 24.81
C ASP A 369 -9.09 32.84 24.09
N GLY A 370 -10.12 31.98 24.09
CA GLY A 370 -11.50 32.39 23.81
C GLY A 370 -12.20 31.89 22.54
N ILE A 371 -11.98 30.64 22.10
CA ILE A 371 -13.01 29.92 21.32
C ILE A 371 -13.25 28.56 21.97
N ASP A 372 -14.45 28.36 22.49
CA ASP A 372 -14.83 27.18 23.26
C ASP A 372 -14.74 25.89 22.43
N SER A 373 -14.18 24.87 23.07
CA SER A 373 -14.19 23.49 22.59
C SER A 373 -15.57 22.85 22.78
N THR A 374 -16.58 23.33 22.05
CA THR A 374 -17.91 22.70 21.96
C THR A 374 -18.14 22.12 20.56
N GLY A 375 -17.30 21.14 20.19
CA GLY A 375 -17.48 20.32 18.99
C GLY A 375 -18.61 19.29 19.15
N SER A 376 -19.83 19.74 19.47
CA SER A 376 -21.03 18.90 19.52
C SER A 376 -22.32 19.75 19.55
N HIS A 377 -23.33 19.27 18.82
CA HIS A 377 -24.76 19.62 18.91
C HIS A 377 -25.32 20.83 18.09
N LEU A 378 -26.03 20.47 17.00
CA LEU A 378 -27.15 21.16 16.31
C LEU A 378 -26.92 22.61 15.80
N ILE A 379 -27.23 22.93 14.54
CA ILE A 379 -28.55 23.32 13.97
C ILE A 379 -28.31 23.34 12.43
N GLY A 380 -29.21 22.97 11.50
CA GLY A 380 -30.67 23.11 11.48
C GLY A 380 -31.06 24.24 10.51
N GLU A 381 -31.15 23.92 9.21
CA GLU A 381 -31.71 24.71 8.10
C GLU A 381 -31.54 26.24 8.04
N LYS A 382 -30.97 26.72 6.92
CA LYS A 382 -31.72 27.61 6.03
C LYS A 382 -31.14 27.64 4.61
N ARG A 383 -31.97 27.26 3.64
CA ARG A 383 -31.79 27.64 2.23
C ARG A 383 -31.84 29.17 2.13
N ASN A 384 -30.93 29.77 1.37
CA ASN A 384 -31.29 30.91 0.54
C ASN A 384 -30.33 31.05 -0.65
N ASN A 385 -30.90 31.47 -1.77
CA ASN A 385 -30.30 31.47 -3.09
C ASN A 385 -29.91 32.90 -3.49
N SER A 386 -28.65 33.16 -3.79
CA SER A 386 -28.25 34.39 -4.49
C SER A 386 -26.87 34.25 -5.14
N ASN A 387 -26.85 34.46 -6.46
CA ASN A 387 -25.73 34.29 -7.37
C ASN A 387 -24.49 35.15 -7.08
N ASN A 388 -23.36 34.65 -7.61
CA ASN A 388 -22.25 35.42 -8.22
C ASN A 388 -21.27 36.16 -7.28
N SER A 389 -20.11 35.54 -7.03
CA SER A 389 -18.85 36.09 -7.56
C SER A 389 -17.73 35.05 -7.57
N ASN A 390 -16.98 34.96 -8.67
CA ASN A 390 -15.76 34.17 -8.75
C ASN A 390 -14.70 34.72 -7.79
N ASN A 391 -14.31 33.93 -6.79
CA ASN A 391 -13.08 34.16 -6.03
C ASN A 391 -12.47 32.82 -5.62
N ASN A 392 -11.53 32.33 -6.42
CA ASN A 392 -10.75 31.11 -6.16
C ASN A 392 -9.72 31.34 -5.03
N ASN A 393 -10.20 31.50 -3.80
CA ASN A 393 -9.39 31.40 -2.59
C ASN A 393 -9.72 30.08 -1.89
N ASN A 394 -8.96 29.02 -2.22
CA ASN A 394 -9.03 27.70 -1.57
C ASN A 394 -8.45 27.74 -0.14
N ASN A 395 -9.07 28.52 0.76
CA ASN A 395 -8.82 28.46 2.20
C ASN A 395 -9.66 27.34 2.82
N ASN A 396 -9.26 26.09 2.57
CA ASN A 396 -9.86 24.90 3.17
C ASN A 396 -9.44 24.75 4.65
N ASN A 397 -10.00 25.59 5.51
CA ASN A 397 -9.82 25.56 6.96
C ASN A 397 -10.64 24.43 7.62
N ASN A 398 -10.31 23.16 7.33
CA ASN A 398 -10.58 22.01 8.23
C ASN A 398 -9.90 20.70 7.77
N THR A 399 -8.65 20.77 7.34
CA THR A 399 -7.79 19.57 7.31
C THR A 399 -7.23 19.33 8.72
N VAL A 400 -7.00 18.08 9.12
CA VAL A 400 -6.03 17.82 10.20
C VAL A 400 -4.71 18.40 9.73
N ALA A 401 -4.26 19.44 10.41
CA ALA A 401 -3.10 20.21 9.99
C ALA A 401 -1.87 19.30 10.04
N SER A 402 -1.41 18.85 8.88
CA SER A 402 -0.12 18.17 8.77
C SER A 402 0.94 19.05 9.41
N MET A 403 1.79 18.43 10.23
CA MET A 403 2.90 19.11 10.88
C MET A 403 3.76 19.86 9.85
N ARG A 404 4.26 21.03 10.25
CA ARG A 404 4.79 22.02 9.32
C ARG A 404 6.11 21.56 8.71
N GLN A 405 6.13 21.35 7.40
CA GLN A 405 7.38 21.21 6.65
C GLN A 405 8.18 22.51 6.72
N LEU A 406 9.47 22.40 7.06
CA LEU A 406 10.44 23.50 7.05
C LEU A 406 11.26 23.48 5.76
N VAL A 407 11.72 22.31 5.33
CA VAL A 407 12.58 22.09 4.15
C VAL A 407 12.26 20.72 3.53
N LYS A 408 12.30 20.61 2.19
CA LYS A 408 12.42 19.34 1.45
C LYS A 408 13.72 19.37 0.64
N LEU A 409 14.61 18.42 0.86
CA LEU A 409 15.89 18.26 0.16
C LEU A 409 15.75 17.11 -0.86
N PRO A 410 15.72 17.40 -2.18
CA PRO A 410 15.66 16.37 -3.23
C PRO A 410 17.05 15.79 -3.54
N PHE A 411 17.10 14.52 -3.95
CA PHE A 411 18.33 13.79 -4.27
C PHE A 411 18.22 13.02 -5.59
N GLN A 412 19.30 12.37 -6.02
CA GLN A 412 19.34 11.62 -7.27
C GLN A 412 18.67 10.26 -7.10
N LYS A 413 18.07 9.71 -8.17
CA LYS A 413 17.37 8.41 -8.12
C LYS A 413 18.30 7.27 -7.69
N GLU A 414 19.57 7.43 -8.04
CA GLU A 414 20.72 6.58 -7.74
C GLU A 414 21.02 6.48 -6.23
N ASP A 415 20.65 7.47 -5.43
CA ASP A 415 20.77 7.44 -3.96
C ASP A 415 19.82 6.43 -3.31
N ARG A 416 18.74 6.04 -4.02
CA ARG A 416 17.69 5.05 -3.68
C ARG A 416 16.88 5.28 -2.40
N GLY A 417 17.36 6.07 -1.44
CA GLY A 417 16.71 6.32 -0.15
C GLY A 417 17.74 6.52 0.97
N PHE A 418 17.27 6.75 2.19
CA PHE A 418 18.16 7.08 3.33
C PHE A 418 18.03 6.09 4.48
N THR A 419 19.14 5.41 4.84
CA THR A 419 19.18 4.40 5.92
C THR A 419 19.41 5.02 7.30
N ALA A 420 20.10 6.15 7.38
CA ALA A 420 20.39 6.84 8.64
C ALA A 420 20.45 8.37 8.44
N LEU A 421 19.99 9.09 9.45
CA LEU A 421 20.01 10.55 9.55
C LEU A 421 20.54 10.94 10.93
N GLY A 422 21.08 12.14 11.08
CA GLY A 422 21.39 12.70 12.40
C GLY A 422 21.81 14.16 12.33
N PHE A 423 21.44 14.93 13.35
CA PHE A 423 21.79 16.35 13.48
C PHE A 423 23.04 16.53 14.35
N SER A 424 23.85 17.55 14.02
CA SER A 424 24.96 17.99 14.88
C SER A 424 24.49 18.51 16.24
N ALA A 425 25.41 18.58 17.20
CA ALA A 425 25.13 18.94 18.59
C ALA A 425 24.55 20.35 18.79
N ASP A 426 24.77 21.24 17.82
CA ASP A 426 24.29 22.62 17.69
C ASP A 426 23.07 22.74 16.75
N GLY A 427 22.60 21.65 16.16
CA GLY A 427 21.45 21.60 15.25
C GLY A 427 21.66 22.27 13.90
N VAL A 428 22.88 22.70 13.55
CA VAL A 428 23.16 23.43 12.30
C VAL A 428 23.29 22.48 11.11
N LEU A 429 23.94 21.33 11.31
CA LEU A 429 24.23 20.36 10.26
C LEU A 429 23.32 19.14 10.36
N LEU A 430 22.97 18.58 9.20
CA LEU A 430 22.29 17.29 9.05
C LEU A 430 23.21 16.37 8.25
N ALA A 431 23.60 15.24 8.84
CA ALA A 431 24.22 14.13 8.12
C ALA A 431 23.14 13.15 7.65
N ALA A 432 23.29 12.64 6.43
CA ALA A 432 22.41 11.65 5.82
C ALA A 432 23.22 10.57 5.11
N VAL A 433 22.78 9.31 5.20
CA VAL A 433 23.43 8.16 4.56
C VAL A 433 22.47 7.53 3.56
N ALA A 434 22.84 7.55 2.29
CA ALA A 434 22.10 6.97 1.18
C ALA A 434 22.09 5.42 1.21
N THR A 435 21.26 4.80 0.36
CA THR A 435 21.17 3.34 0.17
C THR A 435 21.70 2.89 -1.20
N ASP A 436 22.49 3.73 -1.85
CA ASP A 436 23.36 3.38 -2.97
C ASP A 436 24.46 2.38 -2.56
N ASN A 437 25.17 1.81 -3.54
CA ASN A 437 26.19 0.79 -3.27
C ASN A 437 27.41 1.31 -2.48
N ALA A 438 27.64 2.64 -2.45
CA ALA A 438 28.71 3.25 -1.65
C ALA A 438 28.24 3.75 -0.27
N HIS A 439 26.92 3.69 0.01
CA HIS A 439 26.27 4.30 1.17
C HIS A 439 26.74 5.75 1.35
N THR A 440 26.61 6.54 0.28
CA THR A 440 27.11 7.91 0.17
C THR A 440 26.58 8.76 1.32
N ILE A 441 27.51 9.41 2.02
CA ILE A 441 27.22 10.29 3.14
C ILE A 441 27.21 11.72 2.63
N TYR A 442 26.11 12.41 2.90
CA TYR A 442 25.94 13.83 2.66
C TYR A 442 25.89 14.57 3.98
N VAL A 443 26.48 15.77 4.03
CA VAL A 443 26.35 16.71 5.16
C VAL A 443 25.82 18.03 4.65
N PHE A 444 24.71 18.52 5.21
CA PHE A 444 24.06 19.77 4.82
C PHE A 444 24.00 20.78 5.96
N ASP A 445 24.21 22.06 5.66
CA ASP A 445 23.57 23.16 6.41
C ASP A 445 22.10 23.19 5.95
N TRP A 446 21.25 22.43 6.65
CA TRP A 446 19.88 22.16 6.23
C TRP A 446 19.03 23.43 6.20
N ARG A 447 19.31 24.40 7.08
CA ARG A 447 18.61 25.68 7.17
C ARG A 447 18.86 26.54 5.94
N ARG A 448 20.10 26.54 5.44
CA ARG A 448 20.50 27.20 4.20
C ARG A 448 20.33 26.33 2.95
N GLN A 449 19.84 25.10 3.10
CA GLN A 449 19.72 24.09 2.05
C GLN A 449 21.02 23.87 1.27
N ARG A 450 22.18 24.02 1.96
CA ARG A 450 23.50 23.99 1.33
C ARG A 450 24.22 22.69 1.64
N LEU A 451 24.58 21.95 0.59
CA LEU A 451 25.51 20.82 0.69
C LEU A 451 26.88 21.34 1.15
N MET A 452 27.39 20.75 2.23
CA MET A 452 28.71 21.06 2.81
C MET A 452 29.75 20.05 2.31
N GLU A 453 29.42 18.75 2.39
CA GLU A 453 30.28 17.65 1.95
C GLU A 453 29.46 16.47 1.40
N SER A 454 30.04 15.74 0.44
CA SER A 454 29.55 14.41 0.02
C SER A 454 30.72 13.43 -0.13
N GLY A 455 30.60 12.22 0.40
CA GLY A 455 31.68 11.23 0.38
C GLY A 455 31.23 9.78 0.57
N ARG A 456 32.07 8.82 0.17
CA ARG A 456 31.74 7.38 0.21
C ARG A 456 31.69 6.86 1.65
N GLY A 457 30.50 6.45 2.10
CA GLY A 457 30.27 5.92 3.44
C GLY A 457 30.91 4.57 3.66
N GLN A 458 30.31 3.51 3.11
CA GLN A 458 30.87 2.17 3.15
C GLN A 458 30.32 1.33 1.99
N ASN A 459 31.21 0.78 1.16
CA ASN A 459 30.82 -0.09 0.07
C ASN A 459 30.24 -1.42 0.60
N GLY A 460 29.15 -1.88 0.00
CA GLY A 460 28.51 -3.16 0.28
C GLY A 460 27.03 -3.16 -0.12
N ASP A 461 26.38 -4.32 -0.04
CA ASP A 461 24.95 -4.42 -0.32
C ASP A 461 24.12 -3.85 0.83
N PRO A 462 23.13 -2.98 0.57
CA PRO A 462 22.26 -2.42 1.60
C PRO A 462 21.53 -3.51 2.41
N PRO A 463 21.40 -3.38 3.74
CA PRO A 463 21.96 -2.31 4.57
C PRO A 463 23.41 -2.62 5.00
N GLN A 464 24.39 -1.85 4.51
CA GLN A 464 25.77 -1.90 4.99
C GLN A 464 25.97 -0.98 6.20
N VAL A 465 25.45 0.25 6.11
CA VAL A 465 25.38 1.23 7.22
C VAL A 465 24.07 1.05 7.98
N MET A 466 24.20 0.90 9.30
CA MET A 466 23.11 0.57 10.22
C MET A 466 22.79 1.74 11.16
N GLY A 467 23.65 2.75 11.26
CA GLY A 467 23.39 3.98 11.99
C GLY A 467 24.49 5.02 11.85
N LEU A 468 24.21 6.23 12.33
CA LEU A 468 25.18 7.30 12.51
C LEU A 468 24.90 8.03 13.82
N GLU A 469 25.94 8.53 14.49
CA GLU A 469 25.82 9.26 15.76
C GLU A 469 26.79 10.46 15.79
N TRP A 470 26.24 11.67 15.96
CA TRP A 470 27.04 12.89 16.12
C TRP A 470 27.66 12.98 17.51
N ASN A 471 28.85 13.59 17.59
CA ASN A 471 29.47 13.88 18.88
C ASN A 471 28.68 15.02 19.57
N PRO A 472 28.01 14.76 20.72
CA PRO A 472 27.19 15.74 21.42
C PRO A 472 28.03 16.81 22.12
N PHE A 473 29.35 16.63 22.23
CA PHE A 473 30.28 17.56 22.86
C PHE A 473 30.85 18.59 21.88
N SER A 474 30.74 18.35 20.57
CA SER A 474 31.17 19.29 19.52
C SER A 474 30.53 20.67 19.69
N GLY A 475 31.34 21.71 19.78
CA GLY A 475 30.88 23.08 20.01
C GLY A 475 30.31 23.39 21.42
N ARG A 476 30.08 22.37 22.27
CA ARG A 476 29.69 22.55 23.68
C ARG A 476 30.90 22.58 24.60
N ILE A 477 31.91 21.77 24.29
CA ILE A 477 33.23 21.81 24.92
C ILE A 477 34.17 22.54 23.94
N PRO A 478 34.97 23.52 24.40
CA PRO A 478 35.99 24.16 23.57
C PRO A 478 36.90 23.14 22.87
N ASP A 479 37.39 23.51 21.70
CA ASP A 479 38.34 22.76 20.87
C ASP A 479 37.86 21.37 20.38
N VAL A 480 36.69 20.86 20.79
CA VAL A 480 36.11 19.62 20.26
C VAL A 480 35.52 19.89 18.86
N PRO A 481 36.09 19.34 17.78
CA PRO A 481 35.64 19.62 16.42
C PRO A 481 34.27 19.00 16.14
N GLN A 482 33.55 19.54 15.15
CA GLN A 482 32.33 18.93 14.62
C GLN A 482 32.65 17.56 14.01
N GLN A 483 32.08 16.51 14.56
CA GLN A 483 32.37 15.14 14.15
C GLN A 483 31.22 14.17 14.44
N PHE A 484 31.14 13.10 13.65
CA PHE A 484 30.17 12.02 13.84
C PHE A 484 30.80 10.67 13.48
N VAL A 485 30.13 9.58 13.86
CA VAL A 485 30.53 8.22 13.51
C VAL A 485 29.44 7.57 12.66
N SER A 486 29.82 6.87 11.59
CA SER A 486 28.95 5.93 10.87
C SER A 486 29.36 4.50 11.17
N PHE A 487 28.39 3.60 11.38
CA PHE A 487 28.65 2.24 11.81
C PHE A 487 27.66 1.24 11.22
N GLY A 488 28.05 -0.04 11.17
CA GLY A 488 27.18 -1.12 10.69
C GLY A 488 27.94 -2.41 10.42
N LYS A 489 27.63 -3.06 9.30
CA LYS A 489 28.28 -4.32 8.89
C LYS A 489 29.79 -4.12 8.78
N LYS A 490 30.54 -4.82 9.65
CA LYS A 490 32.02 -4.86 9.73
C LYS A 490 32.73 -3.50 9.58
N HIS A 491 32.13 -2.39 10.02
CA HIS A 491 32.78 -1.08 9.96
C HIS A 491 32.33 -0.15 11.10
N VAL A 492 33.27 0.72 11.47
CA VAL A 492 33.08 1.92 12.29
C VAL A 492 33.99 2.97 11.64
N LYS A 493 33.45 4.15 11.32
CA LYS A 493 34.19 5.20 10.63
C LYS A 493 33.85 6.56 11.24
N VAL A 494 34.87 7.27 11.69
CA VAL A 494 34.73 8.63 12.24
C VAL A 494 34.88 9.65 11.12
N TRP A 495 34.03 10.66 11.14
CA TRP A 495 33.98 11.77 10.19
C TRP A 495 34.22 13.06 10.96
N THR A 496 35.26 13.80 10.60
CA THR A 496 35.69 15.01 11.32
C THR A 496 35.77 16.18 10.35
N MET A 497 35.03 17.24 10.67
CA MET A 497 35.08 18.52 9.97
C MET A 497 36.47 19.15 10.14
N ALA A 498 37.11 19.49 9.04
CA ALA A 498 38.36 20.26 9.07
C ALA A 498 38.11 21.69 9.58
N GLU A 499 39.06 22.21 10.36
CA GLU A 499 39.07 23.61 10.76
C GLU A 499 39.17 24.54 9.54
N ALA A 500 38.59 25.74 9.66
CA ALA A 500 38.58 26.75 8.61
C ALA A 500 39.99 27.31 8.36
N GLY A 501 40.76 26.62 7.50
CA GLY A 501 42.14 26.96 7.14
C GLY A 501 42.99 25.76 6.72
N ALA A 502 42.61 24.53 7.09
CA ALA A 502 43.43 23.32 6.88
C ALA A 502 43.35 22.71 5.46
N SER A 503 43.12 23.50 4.42
CA SER A 503 42.92 23.01 3.05
C SER A 503 44.23 22.79 2.28
N ASN A 504 44.94 21.70 2.59
CA ASN A 504 46.01 21.22 1.71
C ASN A 504 45.43 20.62 0.42
N GLY A 505 45.51 21.38 -0.68
CA GLY A 505 45.67 20.82 -2.03
C GLY A 505 44.49 20.09 -2.68
N ALA A 506 43.35 20.76 -2.85
CA ALA A 506 42.43 20.49 -3.98
C ALA A 506 41.49 21.69 -4.17
N SER A 507 41.62 22.43 -5.27
CA SER A 507 40.75 23.55 -5.62
C SER A 507 39.54 23.06 -6.43
N GLY A 508 38.35 23.64 -6.23
CA GLY A 508 37.20 23.32 -7.09
C GLY A 508 35.81 23.76 -6.62
N SER A 509 35.54 23.88 -5.31
CA SER A 509 34.20 24.22 -4.79
C SER A 509 34.21 25.36 -3.77
N ASN A 510 33.22 26.25 -3.87
CA ASN A 510 32.93 27.33 -2.90
C ASN A 510 32.26 26.80 -1.61
N SER A 511 32.55 25.56 -1.19
CA SER A 511 31.98 24.94 0.01
C SER A 511 32.93 25.09 1.22
N GLY A 512 32.43 25.75 2.27
CA GLY A 512 33.04 25.66 3.59
C GLY A 512 32.77 24.30 4.23
N ALA A 513 33.63 23.90 5.17
CA ALA A 513 33.62 22.62 5.89
C ALA A 513 33.87 21.37 5.00
N ARG A 514 35.15 20.98 4.87
CA ARG A 514 35.50 19.65 4.32
C ARG A 514 35.47 18.62 5.44
N PHE A 515 34.71 17.53 5.30
CA PHE A 515 34.79 16.42 6.25
C PHE A 515 35.82 15.40 5.79
N SER A 516 36.75 15.06 6.68
CA SER A 516 37.67 13.94 6.49
C SER A 516 37.11 12.68 7.16
N SER A 517 37.31 11.51 6.55
CA SER A 517 36.85 10.23 7.11
C SER A 517 38.03 9.35 7.53
N LYS A 518 37.89 8.66 8.67
CA LYS A 518 38.89 7.75 9.22
C LYS A 518 38.23 6.45 9.64
N GLN A 519 38.54 5.38 8.91
CA GLN A 519 38.12 4.03 9.29
C GLN A 519 38.77 3.65 10.63
N CYS A 520 37.97 3.15 11.56
CA CYS A 520 38.47 2.70 12.84
C CYS A 520 39.02 1.26 12.74
N SER A 521 40.13 1.00 13.43
CA SER A 521 40.72 -0.33 13.57
C SER A 521 40.16 -1.02 14.80
N MET A 522 39.86 -2.32 14.70
CA MET A 522 39.49 -3.15 15.86
C MET A 522 40.71 -3.53 16.73
N GLY A 523 41.92 -3.13 16.34
CA GLY A 523 43.14 -3.39 17.10
C GLY A 523 43.41 -4.90 17.22
N LYS A 524 43.38 -5.42 18.45
CA LYS A 524 43.49 -6.86 18.74
C LYS A 524 42.13 -7.55 18.94
N LEU A 525 41.03 -6.81 18.82
CA LEU A 525 39.67 -7.32 18.98
C LEU A 525 39.11 -7.82 17.64
N GLY A 526 38.08 -8.67 17.69
CA GLY A 526 37.47 -9.26 16.50
C GLY A 526 36.72 -8.24 15.64
N LEU A 527 36.77 -8.40 14.32
CA LEU A 527 35.96 -7.60 13.41
C LEU A 527 34.52 -8.15 13.37
N GLN A 528 33.56 -7.33 13.82
CA GLN A 528 32.15 -7.69 13.94
C GLN A 528 31.25 -6.56 13.42
N ASN A 529 29.95 -6.84 13.30
CA ASN A 529 28.96 -5.78 13.04
C ASN A 529 28.81 -4.88 14.27
N ALA A 530 28.75 -3.58 14.03
CA ALA A 530 28.45 -2.56 15.03
C ALA A 530 26.96 -2.19 14.94
N HIS A 531 26.27 -2.19 16.08
CA HIS A 531 24.81 -1.99 16.18
C HIS A 531 24.42 -0.67 16.84
N SER A 532 25.31 -0.06 17.62
CA SER A 532 25.12 1.24 18.23
C SER A 532 26.48 1.90 18.49
N ALA A 533 26.51 3.22 18.58
CA ALA A 533 27.69 3.98 18.98
C ALA A 533 27.28 5.10 19.92
N CYS A 534 28.20 5.53 20.79
CA CYS A 534 27.98 6.65 21.70
C CYS A 534 29.33 7.31 22.03
N TRP A 535 29.32 8.63 22.12
CA TRP A 535 30.51 9.40 22.45
C TRP A 535 30.63 9.58 23.96
N LEU A 536 31.88 9.56 24.45
CA LEU A 536 32.24 9.88 25.83
C LEU A 536 32.91 11.26 25.88
N PRO A 537 32.73 12.04 26.95
CA PRO A 537 33.38 13.33 27.10
C PRO A 537 34.91 13.17 27.12
N PRO A 538 35.68 14.23 26.82
CA PRO A 538 37.14 14.21 26.93
C PRO A 538 37.59 13.82 28.34
N ARG A 539 38.63 12.98 28.43
CA ARG A 539 39.12 12.43 29.71
C ARG A 539 39.93 13.41 30.54
N GLN A 540 40.37 14.52 29.95
CA GLN A 540 41.19 15.54 30.58
C GLN A 540 40.60 16.91 30.27
N LEU A 541 40.62 17.79 31.26
CA LEU A 541 40.20 19.18 31.08
C LEU A 541 41.09 19.85 30.04
N GLY A 542 40.50 20.52 29.04
CA GLY A 542 41.23 21.11 27.91
C GLY A 542 41.66 20.13 26.82
N SER A 543 41.18 18.88 26.83
CA SER A 543 41.39 17.94 25.71
C SER A 543 40.24 18.00 24.72
N ALA A 544 40.56 18.05 23.42
CA ALA A 544 39.59 17.91 22.32
C ALA A 544 39.21 16.44 22.02
N GLU A 545 39.94 15.45 22.56
CA GLU A 545 39.73 14.02 22.23
C GLU A 545 38.58 13.43 23.05
N CYS A 546 37.37 13.43 22.47
CA CYS A 546 36.25 12.65 22.97
C CYS A 546 36.51 11.14 22.81
N GLY A 547 36.11 10.35 23.81
CA GLY A 547 36.12 8.89 23.67
C GLY A 547 34.97 8.40 22.78
N LEU A 548 35.10 7.20 22.24
CA LEU A 548 34.03 6.54 21.48
C LEU A 548 33.81 5.14 22.04
N VAL A 549 32.55 4.77 22.26
CA VAL A 549 32.13 3.40 22.56
C VAL A 549 31.18 2.89 21.49
N VAL A 550 31.28 1.60 21.16
CA VAL A 550 30.49 0.95 20.11
C VAL A 550 29.94 -0.36 20.63
N GLY A 551 28.62 -0.54 20.56
CA GLY A 551 27.94 -1.80 20.85
C GLY A 551 28.06 -2.75 19.66
N MET A 552 28.67 -3.91 19.91
CA MET A 552 28.92 -4.93 18.89
C MET A 552 27.83 -6.01 18.91
N ALA A 553 27.64 -6.69 17.77
CA ALA A 553 26.59 -7.68 17.58
C ALA A 553 26.59 -8.85 18.61
N ASP A 554 27.74 -9.19 19.18
CA ASP A 554 27.87 -10.28 20.15
C ASP A 554 27.61 -9.87 21.61
N GLY A 555 27.11 -8.64 21.85
CA GLY A 555 26.78 -8.12 23.19
C GLY A 555 27.96 -7.51 23.96
N GLN A 556 29.12 -7.35 23.30
CA GLN A 556 30.24 -6.61 23.85
C GLN A 556 30.19 -5.13 23.45
N ILE A 557 30.63 -4.25 24.36
CA ILE A 557 30.93 -2.84 24.06
C ILE A 557 32.43 -2.71 23.83
N TYR A 558 32.82 -2.18 22.67
CA TYR A 558 34.20 -1.87 22.34
C TYR A 558 34.49 -0.40 22.66
N ILE A 559 35.55 -0.15 23.42
CA ILE A 559 36.04 1.19 23.77
C ILE A 559 37.18 1.54 22.81
N PHE A 560 37.04 2.67 22.13
CA PHE A 560 38.06 3.22 21.23
C PHE A 560 38.88 4.31 21.93
N LYS A 561 40.16 4.39 21.59
CA LYS A 561 41.04 5.54 21.85
C LYS A 561 41.55 6.02 20.49
N GLY A 562 41.34 7.29 20.17
CA GLY A 562 41.35 7.76 18.79
C GLY A 562 40.51 6.83 17.90
N ALA A 563 41.13 6.36 16.80
CA ALA A 563 40.49 5.46 15.84
C ALA A 563 40.76 3.96 16.08
N THR A 564 41.25 3.54 17.26
CA THR A 564 41.60 2.14 17.53
C THR A 564 40.85 1.59 18.74
N ALA A 565 40.21 0.44 18.59
CA ALA A 565 39.58 -0.27 19.70
C ALA A 565 40.66 -0.85 20.62
N VAL A 566 40.58 -0.54 21.92
CA VAL A 566 41.60 -0.89 22.92
C VAL A 566 41.10 -1.82 24.03
N LYS A 567 39.78 -1.91 24.24
CA LYS A 567 39.17 -2.75 25.27
C LYS A 567 37.77 -3.19 24.84
N ALA A 568 37.41 -4.43 25.15
CA ALA A 568 36.04 -4.92 25.11
C ALA A 568 35.50 -5.09 26.53
N ILE A 569 34.20 -4.88 26.72
CA ILE A 569 33.45 -5.13 27.96
C ILE A 569 32.20 -5.92 27.59
N SER A 570 31.91 -7.01 28.29
CA SER A 570 30.64 -7.73 28.13
C SER A 570 29.51 -6.88 28.71
N ALA A 571 28.51 -6.52 27.91
CA ALA A 571 27.36 -5.73 28.34
C ALA A 571 26.10 -6.58 28.49
N HIS A 572 25.88 -7.55 27.59
CA HIS A 572 24.82 -8.54 27.69
C HIS A 572 25.20 -9.84 26.97
N ALA A 573 24.42 -10.90 27.18
CA ALA A 573 24.60 -12.17 26.48
C ALA A 573 24.36 -12.02 24.96
N ARG A 574 24.99 -12.91 24.18
CA ARG A 574 24.79 -12.98 22.72
C ARG A 574 23.32 -13.26 22.39
N GLY A 575 22.77 -12.51 21.45
CA GLY A 575 21.42 -12.76 20.92
C GLY A 575 21.39 -13.95 19.94
N PRO A 576 20.23 -14.24 19.33
CA PRO A 576 20.11 -15.28 18.32
C PRO A 576 20.93 -14.93 17.07
N GLN A 577 21.42 -15.94 16.36
CA GLN A 577 22.04 -15.75 15.05
C GLN A 577 21.00 -15.72 13.94
N ALA A 578 21.20 -14.84 12.96
CA ALA A 578 20.38 -14.73 11.76
C ALA A 578 21.26 -14.68 10.52
N ILE A 579 20.83 -15.37 9.46
CA ILE A 579 21.40 -15.25 8.12
C ILE A 579 21.02 -13.86 7.59
N GLN A 580 22.03 -13.05 7.29
CA GLN A 580 21.85 -11.72 6.69
C GLN A 580 21.48 -11.87 5.19
N PRO A 581 20.98 -10.81 4.51
CA PRO A 581 20.66 -10.87 3.07
C PRO A 581 21.83 -11.27 2.16
N ASP A 582 23.07 -11.09 2.62
CA ASP A 582 24.32 -11.49 1.95
C ASP A 582 24.76 -12.94 2.29
N GLY A 583 23.92 -13.72 2.98
CA GLY A 583 24.19 -15.08 3.42
C GLY A 583 25.08 -15.19 4.68
N HIS A 584 25.65 -14.10 5.18
CA HIS A 584 26.52 -14.14 6.36
C HIS A 584 25.71 -14.42 7.63
N VAL A 585 26.15 -15.37 8.46
CA VAL A 585 25.55 -15.60 9.78
C VAL A 585 26.08 -14.55 10.76
N ALA A 586 25.20 -13.72 11.32
CA ALA A 586 25.56 -12.70 12.31
C ALA A 586 24.61 -12.76 13.51
N TYR A 587 25.11 -12.38 14.69
CA TYR A 587 24.25 -12.20 15.87
C TYR A 587 23.30 -11.02 15.63
N TYR A 588 22.02 -11.22 15.90
CA TYR A 588 21.06 -10.14 16.10
C TYR A 588 21.17 -9.69 17.55
N GLY A 589 21.11 -8.40 17.83
CA GLY A 589 21.39 -7.87 19.16
C GLY A 589 20.75 -6.51 19.42
N VAL A 590 20.93 -6.00 20.63
CA VAL A 590 20.42 -4.69 21.04
C VAL A 590 21.06 -3.59 20.20
N ARG A 591 20.25 -2.66 19.69
CA ARG A 591 20.66 -1.55 18.81
C ARG A 591 20.59 -0.18 19.48
N GLY A 592 20.31 -0.15 20.79
CA GLY A 592 20.28 1.06 21.60
C GLY A 592 21.47 1.13 22.55
N MET A 593 22.14 2.28 22.59
CA MET A 593 23.09 2.64 23.63
C MET A 593 22.91 4.13 23.91
N ARG A 594 22.88 4.52 25.18
CA ARG A 594 22.72 5.90 25.61
C ARG A 594 23.64 6.16 26.79
N LEU A 595 24.47 7.20 26.69
CA LEU A 595 25.19 7.72 27.84
C LEU A 595 24.18 8.35 28.81
N VAL A 596 24.29 7.98 30.09
CA VAL A 596 23.53 8.56 31.18
C VAL A 596 24.52 9.23 32.12
N GLU A 597 24.35 10.52 32.36
CA GLU A 597 25.09 11.22 33.41
C GLU A 597 24.49 10.82 34.76
N LEU A 598 25.32 10.30 35.65
CA LEU A 598 24.92 9.98 37.02
C LEU A 598 24.81 11.28 37.84
N PRO A 599 23.77 11.47 38.67
CA PRO A 599 23.69 12.61 39.57
C PRO A 599 24.90 12.68 40.49
N SER A 600 25.43 13.89 40.68
CA SER A 600 26.56 14.17 41.57
C SER A 600 26.30 13.66 42.99
N GLY A 601 26.89 12.52 43.35
CA GLY A 601 26.74 11.89 44.67
C GLY A 601 26.23 10.45 44.68
N SER A 602 25.79 9.88 43.55
CA SER A 602 25.51 8.43 43.49
C SER A 602 26.82 7.63 43.44
N ASN A 603 27.25 7.08 44.57
CA ASN A 603 28.29 6.06 44.59
C ASN A 603 27.82 4.85 43.77
N GLY A 604 28.53 4.55 42.68
CA GLY A 604 28.15 3.48 41.76
C GLY A 604 28.23 2.09 42.39
N GLY A 605 27.19 1.28 42.15
CA GLY A 605 27.18 -0.17 42.30
C GLY A 605 27.08 -0.84 40.94
#